data_AF-A0A060WRP3-F1
#
_entry.id   AF-A0A060WRP3-F1
#
_cell.length_a   1.000
_cell.length_b   1.000
_cell.length_c   1.000
_cell.angle_alpha   90.00
_cell.angle_beta   90.00
_cell.angle_gamma   90.00
#
_symmetry.space_group_name_H-M   'P 1'
#
loop_
_entity.id
_entity.type
_entity.pdbx_description
1 polymer ?
#
loop_
_entity_poly.entity_id
_entity_poly.type
_entity_poly.pdbx_seq_one_letter_code
_entity_poly.pdbx_strand_id
1 'polypeptide(L)'
;MALTRLERAQAWILSACMGVLFALFRLLSPRRSRGLIKLLPVTNPLLMMSAMQLAQRIRRREVSSVEVVQAYIDRIQEVNPLLNAMVQDRQTG
;
A
#
# COMPACT_ATOMS: atom_id res chain seq x y z
N MET A 1 17.93 -23.86 44.50
CA MET A 1 18.47 -24.44 43.25
C MET A 1 17.44 -25.18 42.38
N ALA A 2 16.30 -25.67 42.91
CA ALA A 2 15.27 -26.33 42.09
C ALA A 2 14.39 -25.35 41.26
N LEU A 3 14.17 -24.13 41.77
CA LEU A 3 13.37 -23.08 41.12
C LEU A 3 13.89 -22.72 39.71
N THR A 4 15.21 -22.65 39.53
CA THR A 4 15.85 -22.20 38.28
C THR A 4 15.74 -23.21 37.13
N ARG A 5 15.52 -24.51 37.44
CA ARG A 5 15.27 -25.53 36.41
C ARG A 5 13.84 -25.46 35.90
N LEU A 6 12.89 -25.14 36.79
CA LEU A 6 11.48 -24.97 36.46
C LEU A 6 11.27 -23.70 35.60
N GLU A 7 11.92 -22.60 35.98
CA GLU A 7 11.89 -21.32 35.22
C GLU A 7 12.43 -21.49 33.79
N ARG A 8 13.54 -22.23 33.64
CA ARG A 8 14.12 -22.53 32.32
C ARG A 8 13.21 -23.44 31.50
N ALA A 9 12.60 -24.45 32.11
CA ALA A 9 11.64 -25.31 31.43
C ALA A 9 10.39 -24.54 30.98
N GLN A 10 9.87 -23.65 31.82
CA GLN A 10 8.76 -22.77 31.48
C GLN A 10 9.10 -21.83 30.32
N ALA A 11 10.30 -21.24 30.31
CA ALA A 11 10.75 -20.41 29.22
C ALA A 11 10.82 -21.18 27.89
N TRP A 12 11.32 -22.42 27.90
CA TRP A 12 11.35 -23.28 26.71
C TRP A 12 9.95 -23.62 26.20
N ILE A 13 9.02 -23.94 27.10
CA ILE A 13 7.63 -24.23 26.76
C ILE A 13 6.95 -23.01 26.15
N LEU A 14 7.13 -21.83 26.75
CA LEU A 14 6.58 -20.57 26.23
C LEU A 14 7.15 -20.23 24.84
N SER A 15 8.47 -20.33 24.66
CA SER A 15 9.10 -20.09 23.36
C SER A 15 8.64 -21.08 22.29
N ALA A 16 8.46 -22.35 22.63
CA ALA A 16 7.90 -23.34 21.72
C ALA A 16 6.46 -23.02 21.34
N CYS A 17 5.63 -22.66 22.33
CA CYS A 17 4.23 -22.28 22.11
C CYS A 17 4.12 -21.04 21.21
N MET A 18 4.94 -20.01 21.46
CA MET A 18 5.04 -18.81 20.62
C MET A 18 5.49 -19.15 19.19
N GLY A 19 6.45 -20.06 19.03
CA GLY A 19 6.90 -20.54 17.73
C GLY A 19 5.81 -21.27 16.95
N VAL A 20 5.05 -22.14 17.62
CA VAL A 20 3.90 -22.86 17.04
C VAL A 20 2.80 -21.89 16.65
N LEU A 21 2.42 -20.95 17.52
CA LEU A 21 1.45 -19.91 17.24
C LEU A 21 1.88 -19.04 16.05
N PHE A 22 3.17 -18.68 15.97
CA PHE A 22 3.71 -17.90 14.86
C PHE A 22 3.75 -18.69 13.55
N ALA A 23 4.07 -19.99 13.59
CA ALA A 23 4.02 -20.87 12.42
C ALA A 23 2.59 -21.07 11.93
N LEU A 24 1.63 -21.28 12.85
CA LEU A 24 0.20 -21.30 12.54
C LEU A 24 -0.24 -19.97 11.94
N PHE A 25 0.16 -18.84 12.53
CA PHE A 25 -0.14 -17.52 12.00
C PHE A 25 0.42 -17.33 10.60
N ARG A 26 1.65 -17.79 10.32
CA ARG A 26 2.24 -17.74 8.98
C ARG A 26 1.55 -18.65 7.98
N LEU A 27 1.02 -19.78 8.43
CA LEU A 27 0.34 -20.76 7.58
C LEU A 27 -1.11 -20.34 7.28
N LEU A 28 -1.82 -19.80 8.27
CA LEU A 28 -3.21 -19.34 8.17
C LEU A 28 -3.31 -17.91 7.65
N SER A 29 -2.29 -17.08 7.85
CA SER A 29 -2.25 -15.76 7.21
C SER A 29 -2.26 -16.00 5.72
N PRO A 30 -3.23 -15.44 4.97
CA PRO A 30 -3.20 -15.51 3.53
C PRO A 30 -1.86 -14.95 3.10
N ARG A 31 -0.99 -15.81 2.55
CA ARG A 31 0.22 -15.38 1.85
C ARG A 31 -0.34 -14.49 0.76
N ARG A 32 -0.32 -13.18 0.99
CA ARG A 32 -0.77 -12.17 0.04
C ARG A 32 0.23 -12.27 -1.09
N SER A 33 0.00 -13.25 -1.96
CA SER A 33 0.57 -13.29 -3.29
C SER A 33 0.15 -11.95 -3.83
N ARG A 34 1.12 -11.01 -3.85
CA ARG A 34 1.11 -9.91 -4.80
C ARG A 34 1.13 -10.62 -6.13
N GLY A 35 -0.03 -11.11 -6.54
CA GLY A 35 -0.27 -11.59 -7.88
C GLY A 35 0.29 -10.52 -8.78
N LEU A 36 0.91 -10.94 -9.87
CA LEU A 36 1.49 -10.09 -10.87
C LEU A 36 0.38 -9.24 -11.51
N ILE A 37 -0.20 -8.30 -10.76
CA ILE A 37 -1.22 -7.40 -11.23
C ILE A 37 -0.44 -6.46 -12.14
N LYS A 38 -0.57 -6.73 -13.44
CA LYS A 38 0.02 -5.92 -14.49
C LYS A 38 -0.61 -4.54 -14.35
N LEU A 39 0.15 -3.61 -13.79
CA LEU A 39 -0.24 -2.21 -13.72
C LEU A 39 -0.67 -1.78 -15.11
N LEU A 40 -1.89 -1.25 -15.22
CA LEU A 40 -2.38 -0.72 -16.48
C LEU A 40 -1.44 0.40 -16.92
N PRO A 41 -1.07 0.47 -18.21
CA PRO A 41 -0.24 1.55 -18.72
C PRO A 41 -0.94 2.89 -18.49
N VAL A 42 -0.16 3.96 -18.38
CA VAL A 42 -0.75 5.28 -18.24
C VAL A 42 -1.33 5.71 -19.59
N THR A 43 -2.63 5.96 -19.62
CA THR A 43 -3.37 6.32 -20.84
C THR A 43 -3.52 7.83 -20.99
N ASN A 44 -3.65 8.56 -19.89
CA ASN A 44 -3.87 10.00 -19.92
C ASN A 44 -2.54 10.76 -20.11
N PRO A 45 -2.36 11.52 -21.22
CA PRO A 45 -1.11 12.22 -21.52
C PRO A 45 -0.79 13.33 -20.51
N LEU A 46 -1.80 13.88 -19.82
CA LEU A 46 -1.58 14.90 -18.78
C LEU A 46 -0.70 14.36 -17.65
N LEU A 47 -0.80 13.07 -17.34
CA LEU A 47 -0.03 12.40 -16.29
C LEU A 47 1.44 12.19 -16.68
N MET A 48 1.77 12.32 -17.96
CA MET A 48 3.14 12.20 -18.48
C MET A 48 3.83 13.56 -18.61
N MET A 49 3.10 14.67 -18.41
CA MET A 49 3.67 16.01 -18.47
C MET A 49 4.33 16.40 -17.15
N SER A 50 5.39 17.20 -17.23
CA SER A 50 5.99 17.82 -16.05
C SER A 50 5.05 18.85 -15.40
N ALA A 51 5.23 19.10 -14.11
CA ALA A 51 4.49 20.12 -13.38
C ALA A 51 4.60 21.53 -14.02
N MET A 52 5.78 21.88 -14.55
CA MET A 52 5.98 23.16 -15.24
C MET A 52 5.18 23.26 -16.53
N GLN A 53 5.14 22.18 -17.32
CA GLN A 53 4.35 22.12 -18.55
C GLN A 53 2.85 22.22 -18.25
N LEU A 54 2.36 21.45 -17.26
CA LEU A 54 0.97 21.55 -16.82
C LEU A 54 0.63 22.98 -16.37
N ALA A 55 1.47 23.61 -15.53
CA ALA A 55 1.25 24.97 -15.08
C ALA A 55 1.23 25.98 -16.23
N GLN A 56 2.10 25.82 -17.23
CA GLN A 56 2.10 26.66 -18.42
C GLN A 56 0.81 26.50 -19.24
N ARG A 57 0.35 25.27 -19.46
CA ARG A 57 -0.90 24.98 -20.19
C ARG A 57 -2.13 25.53 -19.45
N ILE A 58 -2.17 25.40 -18.13
CA ILE A 58 -3.24 25.98 -17.30
C ILE A 58 -3.27 27.50 -17.44
N ARG A 59 -2.11 28.18 -17.33
CA ARG A 59 -2.03 29.64 -17.52
C ARG A 59 -2.49 30.09 -18.91
N ARG A 60 -2.23 29.28 -19.93
CA ARG A 60 -2.69 29.50 -21.31
C ARG A 60 -4.15 29.08 -21.55
N ARG A 61 -4.83 28.54 -20.54
CA ARG A 61 -6.20 28.00 -20.62
C ARG A 61 -6.36 26.86 -21.64
N GLU A 62 -5.27 26.14 -21.92
CA GLU A 62 -5.28 24.97 -22.81
C GLU A 62 -5.83 23.72 -22.10
N VAL A 63 -5.70 23.66 -20.77
CA VAL A 63 -6.22 22.57 -19.91
C VAL A 63 -6.72 23.21 -18.62
N SER A 64 -7.83 22.73 -18.07
CA SER A 64 -8.36 23.27 -16.80
C SER A 64 -7.70 22.64 -15.58
N SER A 65 -7.58 23.37 -14.48
CA SER A 65 -7.07 22.81 -13.22
C SER A 65 -7.91 21.64 -12.70
N VAL A 66 -9.23 21.69 -12.92
CA VAL A 66 -10.18 20.64 -12.53
C VAL A 66 -9.89 19.36 -13.31
N GLU A 67 -9.72 19.46 -14.63
CA GLU A 67 -9.39 18.33 -15.50
C GLU A 67 -8.06 17.66 -15.11
N VAL A 68 -7.03 18.45 -14.80
CA VAL A 68 -5.75 17.91 -14.33
C VAL A 68 -5.93 17.15 -13.02
N VAL A 69 -6.61 17.74 -12.04
CA VAL A 69 -6.82 17.11 -10.74
C VAL A 69 -7.62 15.82 -10.89
N GLN A 70 -8.70 15.83 -11.68
CA GLN A 70 -9.51 14.65 -11.95
C GLN A 70 -8.68 13.51 -12.57
N ALA A 71 -7.84 13.82 -13.57
CA ALA A 71 -6.96 12.83 -14.20
C ALA A 71 -6.02 12.14 -13.18
N TYR A 72 -5.50 12.87 -12.19
CA TYR A 72 -4.68 12.29 -11.14
C TYR A 72 -5.49 11.44 -10.15
N ILE A 73 -6.70 11.87 -9.80
CA ILE A 73 -7.59 11.12 -8.90
C ILE A 73 -7.98 9.79 -9.52
N ASP A 74 -8.40 9.81 -10.78
CA ASP A 74 -8.77 8.60 -11.53
C ASP A 74 -7.60 7.61 -11.51
N ARG A 75 -6.37 8.09 -11.76
CA ARG A 75 -5.18 7.25 -11.71
C ARG A 75 -4.85 6.73 -10.31
N ILE A 76 -5.06 7.53 -9.27
CA ILE A 76 -4.87 7.11 -7.89
C ILE A 76 -5.86 5.99 -7.56
N GLN A 77 -7.13 6.12 -7.96
CA GLN A 77 -8.14 5.09 -7.72
C GLN A 77 -7.80 3.77 -8.42
N GLU A 78 -7.23 3.81 -9.62
CA GLU A 78 -6.75 2.63 -10.33
C GLU A 78 -5.56 1.94 -9.63
N VAL A 79 -4.60 2.71 -9.09
CA VAL A 79 -3.30 2.19 -8.65
C VAL A 79 -3.23 1.97 -7.13
N ASN A 80 -3.97 2.73 -6.34
CA ASN A 80 -3.91 2.67 -4.88
C ASN A 80 -4.29 1.31 -4.28
N PRO A 81 -5.22 0.51 -4.84
CA PRO A 81 -5.46 -0.85 -4.33
C PRO A 81 -4.22 -1.77 -4.37
N LEU A 82 -3.25 -1.44 -5.24
CA LEU A 82 -2.02 -2.20 -5.42
C LEU A 82 -0.87 -1.69 -4.56
N LEU A 83 -0.75 -0.36 -4.46
CA LEU A 83 0.34 0.29 -3.72
C LEU A 83 -0.01 0.56 -2.25
N ASN A 84 -1.29 0.76 -1.95
CA ASN A 84 -1.80 1.23 -0.66
C ASN A 84 -1.04 2.48 -0.16
N ALA A 85 -0.79 3.43 -1.08
CA ALA A 85 -0.02 4.65 -0.82
C ALA A 85 -0.87 5.80 -0.28
N MET A 86 -2.18 5.75 -0.50
CA MET A 86 -3.17 6.71 0.02
C MET A 86 -4.09 5.98 0.99
N VAL A 87 -4.15 6.47 2.23
CA VAL A 87 -4.96 5.88 3.32
C VAL A 87 -6.34 6.53 3.43
N GLN A 88 -6.44 7.83 3.13
CA GLN A 88 -7.68 8.60 3.25
C GLN A 88 -7.86 9.48 2.01
N ASP A 89 -9.06 9.46 1.45
CA ASP A 89 -9.47 10.39 0.42
C ASP A 89 -10.04 11.68 1.05
N ARG A 90 -9.74 12.82 0.44
CA ARG A 90 -10.25 14.15 0.81
C ARG A 90 -11.47 14.57 -0.02
N GLN A 91 -11.68 13.92 -1.16
CA GLN A 91 -12.71 14.28 -2.14
C GLN A 91 -14.14 14.03 -1.64
N THR A 92 -14.33 13.06 -0.75
CA THR A 92 -15.65 12.61 -0.27
C THR A 92 -15.98 13.21 1.11
N GLY A 93 -15.37 14.33 1.48
CA GLY A 93 -15.56 15.01 2.78
C GLY A 93 -16.72 15.99 2.78
#